data_AF-Q5QRV7-F1
#
_entry.id   AF-Q5QRV7-F1
#
_cell.length_a   1.000
_cell.length_b   1.000
_cell.length_c   1.000
_cell.angle_alpha   90.00
_cell.angle_beta   90.00
_cell.angle_gamma   90.00
#
_symmetry.space_group_name_H-M   'P 1'
#
loop_
_entity.id
_entity.type
_entity.pdbx_description
1 polymer ?
#
loop_
_entity_poly.entity_id
_entity_poly.type
_entity_poly.pdbx_seq_one_letter_code
_entity_poly.pdbx_strand_id
1 'polypeptide(L)'
;MKSLKKLANSCKKSDLVQTWLHIRRNTAGTKEKRGLKQYYLIHQAIQAISEANHPRIEDLSMKLIEGGDSIGYFYYAQSLALQNKIVDAAKQLNIFLKNNPYHADATYLLADIEVRQNNKQHALNLLEHLLQHNARRKTWQHISNLVENSEDFLRYLQLFNKFYPNHTNKPLRYDLICHLSNAALRGGQQDFALNLWREQYQLAQSQKLKHNLATPPKYTDEKAAKALSDLKRYLDKAQIPFFLISGTLLGCIRENKLLGHDKDIDIGVWEDQTLENLQDIFRKSGCFYTLPIYSPDILVIRHVNGITIDIFIHYREQNSYWHAGKKTKWHSSPFELIQHPFLENHYLIPKNYDLYLTENYGQRLENSKNQL
;
A
#
# COMPACT_ATOMS: atom_id res chain seq x y z
N MET A 1 26.22 -26.55 7.00
CA MET A 1 25.49 -25.34 7.47
C MET A 1 25.20 -24.28 6.40
N LYS A 2 26.09 -24.01 5.41
CA LYS A 2 25.80 -23.05 4.32
C LYS A 2 24.70 -23.53 3.34
N SER A 3 24.59 -24.85 3.08
CA SER A 3 23.55 -25.42 2.20
C SER A 3 22.15 -25.38 2.82
N LEU A 4 22.01 -25.63 4.13
CA LEU A 4 20.75 -25.55 4.88
C LEU A 4 20.18 -24.12 4.92
N LYS A 5 21.04 -23.08 5.03
CA LYS A 5 20.60 -21.67 4.91
C LYS A 5 20.18 -21.31 3.49
N LYS A 6 20.82 -21.88 2.46
CA LYS A 6 20.45 -21.70 1.05
C LYS A 6 19.10 -22.38 0.73
N LEU A 7 18.88 -23.58 1.26
CA LEU A 7 17.61 -24.31 1.19
C LEU A 7 16.49 -23.59 1.97
N ALA A 8 16.76 -23.10 3.18
CA ALA A 8 15.78 -22.33 3.96
C ALA A 8 15.38 -21.00 3.27
N ASN A 9 16.32 -20.33 2.60
CA ASN A 9 16.05 -19.13 1.81
C ASN A 9 15.38 -19.43 0.45
N SER A 10 15.60 -20.61 -0.12
CA SER A 10 14.92 -21.09 -1.32
C SER A 10 13.46 -21.49 -1.02
N CYS A 11 13.22 -22.22 0.07
CA CYS A 11 11.87 -22.60 0.51
C CYS A 11 10.99 -21.37 0.81
N LYS A 12 11.55 -20.33 1.44
CA LYS A 12 10.85 -19.04 1.67
C LYS A 12 10.42 -18.30 0.38
N LYS A 13 10.99 -18.66 -0.77
CA LYS A 13 10.67 -18.08 -2.09
C LYS A 13 9.67 -18.90 -2.89
N SER A 14 9.28 -20.10 -2.43
CA SER A 14 8.24 -20.88 -3.11
C SER A 14 6.87 -20.23 -2.89
N ASP A 15 6.04 -20.21 -3.94
CA ASP A 15 4.71 -19.61 -3.88
C ASP A 15 3.84 -20.32 -2.82
N LEU A 16 4.06 -21.62 -2.60
CA LEU A 16 3.45 -22.40 -1.52
C LEU A 16 3.75 -21.86 -0.12
N VAL A 17 5.01 -21.47 0.16
CA VAL A 17 5.37 -20.93 1.48
C VAL A 17 4.79 -19.53 1.68
N GLN A 18 4.75 -18.70 0.63
CA GLN A 18 4.10 -17.38 0.70
C GLN A 18 2.60 -17.51 0.95
N THR A 19 1.93 -18.43 0.25
CA THR A 19 0.55 -18.81 0.50
C THR A 19 0.33 -19.23 1.95
N TRP A 20 1.15 -20.13 2.48
CA TRP A 20 1.04 -20.58 3.87
C TRP A 20 1.25 -19.46 4.88
N LEU A 21 2.21 -18.56 4.64
CA LEU A 21 2.42 -17.39 5.49
C LEU A 21 1.22 -16.44 5.46
N HIS A 22 0.61 -16.26 4.29
CA HIS A 22 -0.58 -15.43 4.12
C HIS A 22 -1.78 -16.03 4.86
N ILE A 23 -2.04 -17.34 4.69
CA ILE A 23 -3.07 -18.08 5.41
C ILE A 23 -2.85 -17.94 6.92
N ARG A 24 -1.65 -18.27 7.40
CA ARG A 24 -1.29 -18.19 8.83
C ARG A 24 -1.53 -16.79 9.39
N ARG A 25 -1.24 -15.75 8.63
CA ARG A 25 -1.48 -14.36 9.02
C ARG A 25 -2.97 -14.07 9.13
N ASN A 26 -3.77 -14.44 8.13
CA ASN A 26 -5.21 -14.18 8.10
C ASN A 26 -5.99 -15.06 9.09
N THR A 27 -5.45 -16.21 9.51
CA THR A 27 -6.09 -17.04 10.55
C THR A 27 -5.58 -16.69 11.95
N ALA A 28 -4.63 -15.77 12.09
CA ALA A 28 -4.07 -15.43 13.40
C ALA A 28 -5.11 -14.72 14.27
N GLY A 29 -5.31 -15.21 15.50
CA GLY A 29 -6.34 -14.66 16.41
C GLY A 29 -7.74 -15.26 16.22
N THR A 30 -7.87 -16.27 15.37
CA THR A 30 -9.10 -17.05 15.22
C THR A 30 -9.08 -18.34 16.05
N LYS A 31 -10.24 -18.84 16.51
CA LYS A 31 -10.33 -20.00 17.43
C LYS A 31 -10.68 -21.32 16.73
N GLU A 32 -11.07 -21.28 15.46
CA GLU A 32 -11.56 -22.44 14.73
C GLU A 32 -10.46 -23.47 14.45
N LYS A 33 -10.79 -24.74 14.67
CA LYS A 33 -9.96 -25.87 14.26
C LYS A 33 -10.24 -26.16 12.78
N ARG A 34 -9.24 -25.97 11.92
CA ARG A 34 -9.37 -26.08 10.46
C ARG A 34 -8.77 -27.39 9.95
N GLY A 35 -9.54 -28.11 9.13
CA GLY A 35 -9.06 -29.24 8.34
C GLY A 35 -8.52 -28.81 6.98
N LEU A 36 -8.09 -29.78 6.17
CA LEU A 36 -7.55 -29.54 4.82
C LEU A 36 -8.55 -28.79 3.92
N LYS A 37 -9.84 -29.12 4.02
CA LYS A 37 -10.90 -28.47 3.24
C LYS A 37 -10.99 -26.97 3.53
N GLN A 38 -10.99 -26.56 4.80
CA GLN A 38 -11.04 -25.14 5.19
C GLN A 38 -9.79 -24.40 4.72
N TYR A 39 -8.60 -24.97 4.90
CA TYR A 39 -7.37 -24.35 4.39
C TYR A 39 -7.36 -24.19 2.87
N TYR A 40 -7.90 -25.16 2.14
CA TYR A 40 -8.06 -25.06 0.69
C TYR A 40 -9.03 -23.94 0.29
N LEU A 41 -10.19 -23.84 0.95
CA LEU A 41 -11.16 -22.76 0.71
C LEU A 41 -10.55 -21.38 1.02
N ILE A 42 -9.79 -21.26 2.12
CA ILE A 42 -9.09 -20.03 2.47
C ILE A 42 -8.05 -19.67 1.41
N HIS A 43 -7.28 -20.63 0.93
CA HIS A 43 -6.33 -20.42 -0.16
C HIS A 43 -7.03 -19.88 -1.42
N GLN A 44 -8.13 -20.52 -1.83
CA GLN A 44 -8.90 -20.08 -2.98
C GLN A 44 -9.50 -18.68 -2.77
N ALA A 45 -9.92 -18.34 -1.55
CA ALA A 45 -10.46 -17.01 -1.24
C ALA A 45 -9.37 -15.94 -1.36
N ILE A 46 -8.15 -16.21 -0.87
CA ILE A 46 -7.00 -15.30 -1.03
C ILE A 46 -6.67 -15.09 -2.51
N GLN A 47 -6.68 -16.17 -3.30
CA GLN A 47 -6.44 -16.08 -4.74
C GLN A 47 -7.52 -15.23 -5.43
N ALA A 48 -8.80 -15.50 -5.15
CA ALA A 48 -9.92 -14.76 -5.72
C ALA A 48 -9.87 -13.26 -5.35
N ILE A 49 -9.43 -12.92 -4.13
CA ILE A 49 -9.18 -11.52 -3.74
C ILE A 49 -8.09 -10.90 -4.60
N SER A 50 -6.97 -11.59 -4.80
CA SER A 50 -5.85 -11.06 -5.61
C SER A 50 -6.18 -10.83 -7.09
N GLU A 51 -7.27 -11.45 -7.56
CA GLU A 51 -7.82 -11.33 -8.91
C GLU A 51 -9.05 -10.39 -8.98
N ALA A 52 -9.48 -9.81 -7.85
CA ALA A 52 -10.72 -9.04 -7.70
C ALA A 52 -11.99 -9.79 -8.19
N ASN A 53 -12.02 -11.13 -8.04
CA ASN A 53 -13.15 -11.96 -8.46
C ASN A 53 -14.24 -12.00 -7.38
N HIS A 54 -15.00 -10.91 -7.26
CA HIS A 54 -16.00 -10.72 -6.19
C HIS A 54 -17.05 -11.84 -6.07
N PRO A 55 -17.68 -12.35 -7.16
CA PRO A 55 -18.62 -13.47 -7.06
C PRO A 55 -17.97 -14.73 -6.49
N ARG A 56 -16.72 -15.01 -6.87
CA ARG A 56 -15.99 -16.16 -6.34
C ARG A 56 -15.62 -15.99 -4.87
N ILE A 57 -15.25 -14.77 -4.45
CA ILE A 57 -14.95 -14.46 -3.03
C ILE A 57 -16.20 -14.67 -2.18
N GLU A 58 -17.37 -14.25 -2.67
CA GLU A 58 -18.65 -14.44 -1.99
C GLU A 58 -19.01 -15.92 -1.84
N ASP A 59 -18.97 -16.69 -2.94
CA ASP A 59 -19.20 -18.15 -2.93
C ASP A 59 -18.30 -18.89 -1.93
N LEU A 60 -16.98 -18.60 -1.95
CA LEU A 60 -16.02 -19.22 -1.05
C LEU A 60 -16.22 -18.80 0.41
N SER A 61 -16.58 -17.53 0.64
CA SER A 61 -16.91 -17.00 1.96
C SER A 61 -18.14 -17.70 2.56
N MET A 62 -19.20 -17.88 1.76
CA MET A 62 -20.41 -18.58 2.21
C MET A 62 -20.12 -20.05 2.55
N LYS A 63 -19.35 -20.75 1.70
CA LYS A 63 -18.91 -22.13 1.98
C LYS A 63 -18.10 -22.26 3.28
N LEU A 64 -17.27 -21.27 3.61
CA LEU A 64 -16.55 -21.22 4.88
C LEU A 64 -17.52 -21.03 6.05
N ILE A 65 -18.46 -20.08 5.95
CA ILE A 65 -19.46 -19.80 6.98
C ILE A 65 -20.36 -21.01 7.24
N GLU A 66 -20.92 -21.62 6.20
CA GLU A 66 -21.72 -22.85 6.26
C GLU A 66 -20.93 -24.03 6.85
N GLY A 67 -19.62 -24.06 6.59
CA GLY A 67 -18.68 -25.02 7.16
C GLY A 67 -18.26 -24.72 8.60
N GLY A 68 -18.85 -23.71 9.26
CA GLY A 68 -18.57 -23.31 10.63
C GLY A 68 -17.29 -22.50 10.84
N ASP A 69 -16.67 -22.00 9.76
CA ASP A 69 -15.46 -21.19 9.82
C ASP A 69 -15.77 -19.70 9.68
N SER A 70 -15.71 -18.96 10.79
CA SER A 70 -16.11 -17.55 10.81
C SER A 70 -15.22 -16.64 9.95
N ILE A 71 -14.03 -17.09 9.53
CA ILE A 71 -13.16 -16.30 8.65
C ILE A 71 -13.82 -15.96 7.30
N GLY A 72 -14.85 -16.71 6.89
CA GLY A 72 -15.64 -16.37 5.71
C GLY A 72 -16.28 -14.98 5.81
N TYR A 73 -16.72 -14.56 7.02
CA TYR A 73 -17.22 -13.20 7.23
C TYR A 73 -16.17 -12.12 6.95
N PHE A 74 -14.90 -12.38 7.31
CA PHE A 74 -13.79 -11.45 7.04
C PHE A 74 -13.47 -11.33 5.54
N TYR A 75 -13.47 -12.44 4.81
CA TYR A 75 -13.25 -12.40 3.35
C TYR A 75 -14.42 -11.78 2.60
N TYR A 76 -15.65 -12.04 3.04
CA TYR A 76 -16.81 -11.39 2.46
C TYR A 76 -16.78 -9.87 2.70
N ALA A 77 -16.45 -9.44 3.92
CA ALA A 77 -16.28 -8.03 4.25
C ALA A 77 -15.22 -7.33 3.39
N GLN A 78 -14.08 -7.99 3.12
CA GLN A 78 -13.05 -7.45 2.23
C GLN A 78 -13.60 -7.22 0.81
N SER A 79 -14.35 -8.18 0.27
CA SER A 79 -14.98 -8.06 -1.04
C SER A 79 -15.99 -6.91 -1.10
N LEU A 80 -16.82 -6.77 -0.06
CA LEU A 80 -17.79 -5.67 0.06
C LEU A 80 -17.09 -4.32 0.17
N ALA A 81 -16.03 -4.20 0.97
CA ALA A 81 -15.28 -2.96 1.15
C ALA A 81 -14.60 -2.50 -0.14
N LEU A 82 -14.02 -3.43 -0.92
CA LEU A 82 -13.43 -3.15 -2.24
C LEU A 82 -14.47 -2.67 -3.27
N GLN A 83 -15.72 -3.15 -3.16
CA GLN A 83 -16.84 -2.69 -3.98
C GLN A 83 -17.52 -1.42 -3.43
N ASN A 84 -16.88 -0.71 -2.50
CA ASN A 84 -17.43 0.47 -1.83
C ASN A 84 -18.72 0.24 -1.01
N LYS A 85 -19.09 -1.03 -0.72
CA LYS A 85 -20.26 -1.40 0.10
C LYS A 85 -19.91 -1.39 1.60
N ILE A 86 -19.51 -0.23 2.10
CA ILE A 86 -18.87 -0.09 3.42
C ILE A 86 -19.79 -0.43 4.60
N VAL A 87 -21.09 -0.13 4.50
CA VAL A 87 -22.06 -0.43 5.55
C VAL A 87 -22.22 -1.93 5.72
N ASP A 88 -22.34 -2.68 4.62
CA ASP A 88 -22.46 -4.13 4.69
C ASP A 88 -21.14 -4.79 5.07
N ALA A 89 -20.01 -4.26 4.61
CA ALA A 89 -18.69 -4.71 5.07
C ALA A 89 -18.54 -4.57 6.59
N ALA A 90 -18.95 -3.43 7.17
CA ALA A 90 -18.92 -3.21 8.61
C ALA A 90 -19.80 -4.23 9.38
N LYS A 91 -21.01 -4.53 8.87
CA LYS A 91 -21.88 -5.57 9.46
C LYS A 91 -21.17 -6.93 9.53
N GLN A 92 -20.56 -7.36 8.42
CA GLN A 92 -19.84 -8.64 8.38
C GLN A 92 -18.62 -8.65 9.32
N LEU A 93 -17.87 -7.54 9.38
CA LEU A 93 -16.73 -7.40 10.31
C LEU A 93 -17.16 -7.46 11.76
N ASN A 94 -18.28 -6.82 12.13
CA ASN A 94 -18.80 -6.85 13.49
C ASN A 94 -19.23 -8.25 13.91
N ILE A 95 -19.86 -9.02 13.02
CA ILE A 95 -20.17 -10.44 13.26
C ILE A 95 -18.88 -11.23 13.51
N PHE A 96 -17.87 -11.05 12.67
CA PHE A 96 -16.59 -11.75 12.77
C PHE A 96 -15.81 -11.39 14.05
N LEU A 97 -15.68 -10.10 14.35
CA LEU A 97 -14.91 -9.58 15.48
C LEU A 97 -15.57 -9.88 16.82
N LYS A 98 -16.89 -10.08 16.89
CA LYS A 98 -17.57 -10.55 18.11
C LYS A 98 -16.96 -11.86 18.63
N ASN A 99 -16.61 -12.77 17.73
CA ASN A 99 -16.00 -14.06 18.08
C ASN A 99 -14.46 -14.03 18.07
N ASN A 100 -13.87 -13.08 17.32
CA ASN A 100 -12.43 -12.94 17.11
C ASN A 100 -11.95 -11.50 17.41
N PRO A 101 -12.09 -11.00 18.67
CA PRO A 101 -11.94 -9.57 18.99
C PRO A 101 -10.54 -8.99 18.75
N TYR A 102 -9.52 -9.85 18.66
CA TYR A 102 -8.12 -9.44 18.51
C TYR A 102 -7.55 -9.73 17.11
N HIS A 103 -8.43 -9.99 16.14
CA HIS A 103 -8.03 -10.26 14.76
C HIS A 103 -7.62 -8.96 14.03
N ALA A 104 -6.30 -8.75 13.94
CA ALA A 104 -5.72 -7.49 13.52
C ALA A 104 -6.17 -6.98 12.14
N ASP A 105 -6.15 -7.82 11.09
CA ASP A 105 -6.48 -7.34 9.73
C ASP A 105 -7.98 -6.99 9.57
N ALA A 106 -8.85 -7.60 10.37
CA ALA A 106 -10.28 -7.27 10.40
C ALA A 106 -10.51 -5.96 11.15
N THR A 107 -9.84 -5.77 12.29
CA THR A 107 -9.87 -4.50 13.03
C THR A 107 -9.32 -3.34 12.19
N TYR A 108 -8.25 -3.56 11.42
CA TYR A 108 -7.71 -2.54 10.52
C TYR A 108 -8.70 -2.14 9.42
N LEU A 109 -9.38 -3.12 8.82
CA LEU A 109 -10.40 -2.85 7.81
C LEU A 109 -11.61 -2.13 8.40
N LEU A 110 -12.05 -2.52 9.60
CA LEU A 110 -13.15 -1.84 10.28
C LEU A 110 -12.76 -0.41 10.63
N ALA A 111 -11.57 -0.18 11.18
CA ALA A 111 -11.07 1.16 11.48
C ALA A 111 -11.00 2.06 10.24
N ASP A 112 -10.58 1.54 9.08
CA ASP A 112 -10.62 2.27 7.81
C ASP A 112 -12.06 2.63 7.40
N ILE A 113 -13.00 1.69 7.53
CA ILE A 113 -14.43 1.93 7.24
C ILE A 113 -15.03 2.98 8.20
N GLU A 114 -14.64 2.98 9.47
CA GLU A 114 -15.08 4.00 10.45
C GLU A 114 -14.56 5.39 10.09
N VAL A 115 -13.28 5.52 9.70
CA VAL A 115 -12.72 6.79 9.21
C VAL A 115 -13.48 7.30 8.00
N ARG A 116 -13.80 6.42 7.05
CA ARG A 116 -14.57 6.75 5.84
C ARG A 116 -16.02 7.18 6.13
N GLN A 117 -16.54 6.83 7.31
CA GLN A 117 -17.85 7.26 7.81
C GLN A 117 -17.73 8.47 8.76
N ASN A 118 -16.57 9.15 8.80
CA ASN A 118 -16.27 10.26 9.69
C ASN A 118 -16.27 9.91 11.19
N ASN A 119 -16.12 8.63 11.55
CA ASN A 119 -16.08 8.14 12.93
C ASN A 119 -14.63 7.94 13.43
N LYS A 120 -13.76 8.95 13.30
CA LYS A 120 -12.33 8.85 13.66
C LYS A 120 -12.09 8.34 15.09
N GLN A 121 -12.88 8.82 16.05
CA GLN A 121 -12.73 8.42 17.46
C GLN A 121 -13.03 6.94 17.68
N HIS A 122 -14.02 6.39 16.97
CA HIS A 122 -14.34 4.96 17.07
C HIS A 122 -13.24 4.10 16.42
N ALA A 123 -12.71 4.53 15.26
CA ALA A 123 -11.55 3.89 14.64
C ALA A 123 -10.34 3.83 15.58
N LEU A 124 -10.06 4.94 16.29
CA LEU A 124 -8.99 5.00 17.27
C LEU A 124 -9.21 4.05 18.45
N ASN A 125 -10.43 4.01 19.00
CA ASN A 125 -10.78 3.10 20.09
C ASN A 125 -10.58 1.61 19.71
N LEU A 126 -10.96 1.24 18.48
CA LEU A 126 -10.75 -0.12 17.95
C LEU A 126 -9.26 -0.49 17.91
N LEU A 127 -8.41 0.44 17.44
CA LEU A 127 -6.97 0.22 17.33
C LEU A 127 -6.26 0.22 18.68
N GLU A 128 -6.65 1.10 19.60
CA GLU A 128 -6.16 1.14 20.98
C GLU A 128 -6.49 -0.16 21.73
N HIS A 129 -7.73 -0.66 21.58
CA HIS A 129 -8.13 -1.94 22.16
C HIS A 129 -7.30 -3.10 21.58
N LEU A 130 -7.09 -3.13 20.27
CA LEU A 130 -6.26 -4.14 19.62
C LEU A 130 -4.81 -4.14 20.16
N LEU A 131 -4.21 -2.97 20.39
CA LEU A 131 -2.84 -2.87 20.93
C LEU A 131 -2.66 -3.57 22.28
N GLN A 132 -3.70 -3.58 23.12
CA GLN A 132 -3.65 -4.22 24.45
C GLN A 132 -3.53 -5.74 24.37
N HIS A 133 -3.94 -6.34 23.26
CA HIS A 133 -4.01 -7.80 23.10
C HIS A 133 -3.15 -8.33 21.94
N ASN A 134 -2.68 -7.46 21.05
CA ASN A 134 -1.97 -7.85 19.84
C ASN A 134 -0.74 -6.95 19.59
N ALA A 135 0.45 -7.53 19.69
CA ALA A 135 1.73 -6.83 19.54
C ALA A 135 2.12 -6.51 18.07
N ARG A 136 1.18 -6.60 17.13
CA ARG A 136 1.46 -6.32 15.71
C ARG A 136 1.78 -4.84 15.51
N ARG A 137 3.05 -4.56 15.22
CA ARG A 137 3.56 -3.18 15.06
C ARG A 137 2.87 -2.37 13.96
N LYS A 138 2.27 -3.04 12.97
CA LYS A 138 1.44 -2.40 11.94
C LYS A 138 0.25 -1.63 12.55
N THR A 139 -0.21 -1.96 13.77
CA THR A 139 -1.23 -1.17 14.45
C THR A 139 -0.80 0.29 14.65
N TRP A 140 0.48 0.54 14.95
CA TRP A 140 1.03 1.89 15.04
C TRP A 140 1.00 2.64 13.70
N GLN A 141 1.15 1.93 12.57
CA GLN A 141 0.94 2.52 11.25
C GLN A 141 -0.49 3.06 11.13
N HIS A 142 -1.48 2.23 11.47
CA HIS A 142 -2.90 2.62 11.38
C HIS A 142 -3.21 3.81 12.29
N ILE A 143 -2.74 3.81 13.54
CA ILE A 143 -2.94 4.93 14.46
C ILE A 143 -2.21 6.19 13.96
N SER A 144 -0.99 6.06 13.41
CA SER A 144 -0.26 7.19 12.85
C SER A 144 -1.00 7.86 11.69
N ASN A 145 -1.76 7.08 10.90
CA ASN A 145 -2.55 7.62 9.79
C ASN A 145 -3.77 8.44 10.27
N LEU A 146 -4.22 8.26 11.51
CA LEU A 146 -5.32 9.02 12.12
C LEU A 146 -4.88 10.38 12.67
N VAL A 147 -3.58 10.65 12.71
CA VAL A 147 -3.06 11.96 13.14
C VAL A 147 -3.31 12.98 12.04
N GLU A 148 -3.98 14.08 12.37
CA GLU A 148 -4.30 15.18 11.45
C GLU A 148 -3.77 16.52 11.97
N ASN A 149 -3.47 16.62 13.26
CA ASN A 149 -3.04 17.84 13.91
C ASN A 149 -2.14 17.55 15.13
N SER A 150 -1.68 18.62 15.78
CA SER A 150 -0.78 18.54 16.94
C SER A 150 -1.40 17.83 18.15
N GLU A 151 -2.70 17.99 18.40
CA GLU A 151 -3.39 17.34 19.52
C GLU A 151 -3.46 15.83 19.34
N ASP A 152 -3.82 15.37 18.13
CA ASP A 152 -3.80 13.95 17.78
C ASP A 152 -2.39 13.37 17.96
N PHE A 153 -1.35 14.12 17.59
CA PHE A 153 0.02 13.68 17.79
C PHE A 153 0.39 13.55 19.26
N LEU A 154 -0.01 14.50 20.12
CA LEU A 154 0.23 14.40 21.56
C LEU A 154 -0.45 13.15 22.13
N ARG A 155 -1.68 12.85 21.71
CA ARG A 155 -2.37 11.62 22.10
C ARG A 155 -1.66 10.36 21.60
N TYR A 156 -1.22 10.36 20.34
CA TYR A 156 -0.41 9.27 19.77
C TYR A 156 0.85 9.05 20.61
N LEU A 157 1.58 10.13 20.94
CA LEU A 157 2.83 10.07 21.68
C LEU A 157 2.63 9.58 23.12
N GLN A 158 1.59 10.04 23.81
CA GLN A 158 1.21 9.54 25.13
C GLN A 158 0.95 8.03 25.11
N LEU A 159 0.16 7.57 24.13
CA LEU A 159 -0.09 6.15 23.93
C LEU A 159 1.20 5.39 23.60
N PHE A 160 2.03 5.91 22.71
CA PHE A 160 3.31 5.30 22.32
C PHE A 160 4.24 5.14 23.52
N ASN A 161 4.34 6.16 24.37
CA ASN A 161 5.17 6.14 25.58
C ASN A 161 4.72 5.11 26.60
N LYS A 162 3.42 4.78 26.65
CA LYS A 162 2.92 3.70 27.51
C LYS A 162 3.45 2.32 27.09
N PHE A 163 3.58 2.08 25.79
CA PHE A 163 4.06 0.79 25.26
C PHE A 163 5.59 0.74 25.08
N TYR A 164 6.22 1.89 24.86
CA TYR A 164 7.66 2.02 24.66
C TYR A 164 8.27 3.12 25.54
N PRO A 165 8.17 3.02 26.89
CA PRO A 165 8.64 4.08 27.79
C PRO A 165 10.15 4.35 27.71
N ASN A 166 10.92 3.36 27.24
CA ASN A 166 12.38 3.44 27.17
C ASN A 166 12.90 3.73 25.75
N HIS A 167 12.06 4.17 24.82
CA HIS A 167 12.46 4.39 23.42
C HIS A 167 13.54 5.47 23.25
N THR A 168 13.69 6.38 24.22
CA THR A 168 14.75 7.40 24.27
C THR A 168 16.13 6.82 24.63
N ASN A 169 16.18 5.66 25.30
CA ASN A 169 17.42 5.04 25.77
C ASN A 169 17.70 3.69 25.10
N LYS A 170 16.75 3.13 24.35
CA LYS A 170 16.88 1.85 23.64
C LYS A 170 16.41 2.00 22.20
N PRO A 171 17.17 1.49 21.21
CA PRO A 171 16.79 1.62 19.81
C PRO A 171 15.48 0.88 19.54
N LEU A 172 14.55 1.60 18.94
CA LEU A 172 13.33 1.05 18.40
C LEU A 172 13.62 0.20 17.16
N ARG A 173 12.66 -0.68 16.84
CA ARG A 173 12.65 -1.31 15.52
C ARG A 173 12.36 -0.25 14.45
N TYR A 174 13.02 -0.38 13.30
CA TYR A 174 12.89 0.56 12.18
C TYR A 174 11.44 0.94 11.83
N ASP A 175 10.53 -0.05 11.79
CA ASP A 175 9.12 0.18 11.49
C ASP A 175 8.43 1.09 12.53
N LEU A 176 8.74 0.92 13.82
CA LEU A 176 8.22 1.79 14.88
C LEU A 176 8.75 3.23 14.77
N ILE A 177 10.02 3.40 14.42
CA ILE A 177 10.61 4.73 14.17
C ILE A 177 9.87 5.41 13.03
N CYS A 178 9.62 4.68 11.93
CA CYS A 178 8.84 5.19 10.81
C CYS A 178 7.42 5.61 11.23
N HIS A 179 6.71 4.80 12.01
CA HIS A 179 5.34 5.11 12.43
C HIS A 179 5.27 6.32 13.37
N LEU A 180 6.18 6.41 14.35
CA LEU A 180 6.26 7.57 15.24
C LEU A 180 6.68 8.85 14.49
N SER A 181 7.66 8.75 13.58
CA SER A 181 8.06 9.88 12.73
C SER A 181 6.92 10.33 11.80
N ASN A 182 6.19 9.40 11.20
CA ASN A 182 5.04 9.73 10.35
C ASN A 182 3.92 10.41 11.15
N ALA A 183 3.61 9.92 12.36
CA ALA A 183 2.67 10.58 13.26
C ALA A 183 3.10 12.02 13.56
N ALA A 184 4.38 12.23 13.92
CA ALA A 184 4.92 13.55 14.18
C ALA A 184 4.79 14.49 12.98
N LEU A 185 5.19 14.04 11.77
CA LEU A 185 5.06 14.84 10.56
C LEU A 185 3.61 15.22 10.24
N ARG A 186 2.66 14.29 10.43
CA ARG A 186 1.23 14.57 10.24
C ARG A 186 0.68 15.55 11.27
N GLY A 187 1.20 15.53 12.50
CA GLY A 187 0.88 16.50 13.54
C GLY A 187 1.63 17.83 13.43
N GLY A 188 2.37 18.08 12.35
CA GLY A 188 3.16 19.30 12.16
C GLY A 188 4.46 19.38 12.96
N GLN A 189 4.88 18.28 13.61
CA GLN A 189 6.04 18.23 14.51
C GLN A 189 7.31 17.80 13.78
N GLN A 190 7.77 18.63 12.85
CA GLN A 190 8.93 18.33 12.00
C GLN A 190 10.23 18.19 12.80
N ASP A 191 10.47 19.09 13.76
CA ASP A 191 11.67 19.04 14.60
C ASP A 191 11.72 17.77 15.47
N PHE A 192 10.57 17.37 16.01
CA PHE A 192 10.46 16.10 16.75
C PHE A 192 10.84 14.92 15.84
N ALA A 193 10.29 14.86 14.63
CA ALA A 193 10.58 13.78 13.70
C ALA A 193 12.08 13.71 13.35
N LEU A 194 12.70 14.87 13.11
CA LEU A 194 14.14 14.95 12.80
C LEU A 194 15.00 14.51 13.99
N ASN A 195 14.70 15.01 15.19
CA ASN A 195 15.44 14.67 16.40
C ASN A 195 15.28 13.18 16.75
N LEU A 196 14.08 12.62 16.61
CA LEU A 196 13.84 11.19 16.76
C LEU A 196 14.77 10.37 15.85
N TRP A 197 14.89 10.70 14.56
CA TRP A 197 15.78 9.96 13.67
C TRP A 197 17.25 10.07 14.08
N ARG A 198 17.69 11.25 14.52
CA ARG A 198 19.07 11.47 15.00
C ARG A 198 19.37 10.63 16.24
N GLU A 199 18.48 10.67 17.24
CA GLU A 199 18.63 9.91 18.48
C GLU A 199 18.62 8.40 18.22
N GLN A 200 17.66 7.91 17.43
CA GLN A 200 17.57 6.48 17.12
C GLN A 200 18.77 5.99 16.30
N TYR A 201 19.32 6.82 15.41
CA TYR A 201 20.55 6.52 14.69
C TYR A 201 21.75 6.40 15.63
N GLN A 202 21.91 7.33 16.58
CA GLN A 202 22.97 7.27 17.60
C GLN A 202 22.84 6.02 18.49
N LEU A 203 21.62 5.71 18.97
CA LEU A 203 21.35 4.51 19.77
C LEU A 203 21.64 3.23 18.98
N ALA A 204 21.25 3.17 17.70
CA ALA A 204 21.49 2.01 16.85
C ALA A 204 22.99 1.76 16.59
N GLN A 205 23.81 2.82 16.47
CA GLN A 205 25.26 2.68 16.30
C GLN A 205 25.92 2.02 17.51
N SER A 206 25.38 2.21 18.71
CA SER A 206 25.88 1.60 19.94
C SER A 206 25.61 0.08 20.05
N GLN A 207 24.83 -0.51 19.13
CA GLN A 207 24.41 -1.91 19.20
C GLN A 207 24.67 -2.67 17.89
N LYS A 208 25.19 -3.91 17.99
CA LYS A 208 25.28 -4.83 16.85
C LYS A 208 23.89 -5.33 16.45
N LEU A 209 23.20 -4.62 15.57
CA LEU A 209 21.91 -5.04 15.02
C LEU A 209 22.08 -6.20 14.03
N LYS A 210 21.39 -7.32 14.27
CA LYS A 210 21.25 -8.39 13.26
C LYS A 210 20.15 -8.01 12.27
N HIS A 211 20.54 -7.64 11.06
CA HIS A 211 19.57 -7.42 9.97
C HIS A 211 19.13 -8.75 9.37
N ASN A 212 17.84 -9.07 9.53
CA ASN A 212 17.17 -10.01 8.63
C ASN A 212 16.52 -9.17 7.52
N LEU A 213 17.06 -9.24 6.30
CA LEU A 213 16.40 -8.65 5.13
C LEU A 213 15.03 -9.32 4.97
N ALA A 214 13.97 -8.51 5.06
CA ALA A 214 12.64 -8.95 4.67
C ALA A 214 12.67 -9.26 3.17
N THR A 215 12.03 -10.36 2.77
CA THR A 215 11.83 -10.67 1.36
C THR A 215 10.73 -9.75 0.85
N PRO A 216 11.01 -8.85 -0.12
CA PRO A 216 9.98 -7.99 -0.66
C PRO A 216 8.88 -8.83 -1.34
N PRO A 217 7.64 -8.33 -1.41
CA PRO A 217 6.60 -8.97 -2.21
C PRO A 217 7.09 -9.18 -3.64
N LYS A 218 6.66 -10.29 -4.24
CA LYS A 218 7.09 -10.72 -5.58
C LYS A 218 6.40 -9.85 -6.63
N TYR A 219 7.09 -8.80 -7.05
CA TYR A 219 6.80 -8.07 -8.28
C TYR A 219 6.93 -9.05 -9.45
N THR A 220 5.97 -8.99 -10.38
CA THR A 220 6.08 -9.66 -11.69
C THR A 220 5.49 -8.75 -12.74
N ASP A 221 6.04 -8.82 -13.96
CA ASP A 221 5.63 -7.98 -15.07
C ASP A 221 4.14 -8.17 -15.40
N GLU A 222 3.61 -9.39 -15.25
CA GLU A 222 2.20 -9.70 -15.50
C GLU A 222 1.27 -9.03 -14.48
N LYS A 223 1.66 -9.02 -13.20
CA LYS A 223 0.87 -8.35 -12.15
C LYS A 223 0.87 -6.84 -12.37
N ALA A 224 2.00 -6.28 -12.75
CA ALA A 224 2.13 -4.85 -12.98
C ALA A 224 1.38 -4.41 -14.25
N ALA A 225 1.48 -5.19 -15.34
CA ALA A 225 0.68 -5.01 -16.55
C ALA A 225 -0.83 -5.05 -16.26
N LYS A 226 -1.29 -6.02 -15.46
CA LYS A 226 -2.70 -6.11 -15.05
C LYS A 226 -3.14 -4.89 -14.23
N ALA A 227 -2.31 -4.45 -13.28
CA ALA A 227 -2.61 -3.28 -12.47
C ALA A 227 -2.69 -2.00 -13.31
N LEU A 228 -1.78 -1.80 -14.27
CA LEU A 228 -1.82 -0.67 -15.21
C LEU A 228 -3.05 -0.72 -16.13
N SER A 229 -3.41 -1.91 -16.62
CA SER A 229 -4.61 -2.10 -17.45
C SER A 229 -5.90 -1.84 -16.69
N ASP A 230 -6.01 -2.30 -15.43
CA ASP A 230 -7.16 -1.98 -14.58
C ASP A 230 -7.24 -0.49 -14.26
N LEU A 231 -6.10 0.16 -13.97
CA LEU A 231 -6.02 1.61 -13.78
C LEU A 231 -6.59 2.32 -15.02
N LYS A 232 -6.08 1.97 -16.20
CA LYS A 232 -6.53 2.54 -17.48
C LYS A 232 -8.04 2.40 -17.67
N ARG A 233 -8.59 1.20 -17.45
CA ARG A 233 -10.03 0.94 -17.57
C ARG A 233 -10.88 1.91 -16.74
N TYR A 234 -10.47 2.21 -15.51
CA TYR A 234 -11.22 3.10 -14.62
C TYR A 234 -11.04 4.58 -14.97
N LEU A 235 -9.84 5.01 -15.37
CA LEU A 235 -9.60 6.38 -15.81
C LEU A 235 -10.28 6.67 -17.16
N ASP A 236 -10.23 5.74 -18.12
CA ASP A 236 -10.94 5.85 -19.40
C ASP A 236 -12.46 5.96 -19.19
N LYS A 237 -13.03 5.14 -18.29
CA LYS A 237 -14.46 5.21 -17.93
C LYS A 237 -14.83 6.56 -17.31
N ALA A 238 -13.91 7.16 -16.54
CA ALA A 238 -14.08 8.48 -15.96
C ALA A 238 -13.72 9.63 -16.93
N GLN A 239 -13.30 9.31 -18.16
CA GLN A 239 -12.81 10.27 -19.15
C GLN A 239 -11.64 11.12 -18.66
N ILE A 240 -10.79 10.56 -17.79
CA ILE A 240 -9.61 11.23 -17.24
C ILE A 240 -8.39 10.80 -18.06
N PRO A 241 -7.78 11.68 -18.87
CA PRO A 241 -6.53 11.37 -19.53
C PRO A 241 -5.41 11.24 -18.50
N PHE A 242 -4.57 10.23 -18.67
CA PHE A 242 -3.37 10.04 -17.88
C PHE A 242 -2.22 9.61 -18.78
N PHE A 243 -0.99 9.83 -18.32
CA PHE A 243 0.22 9.58 -19.09
C PHE A 243 1.30 8.92 -18.24
N LEU A 244 2.18 8.14 -18.88
CA LEU A 244 3.28 7.48 -18.21
C LEU A 244 4.39 8.49 -17.89
N ILE A 245 4.96 8.41 -16.69
CA ILE A 245 6.06 9.28 -16.25
C ILE A 245 7.16 8.48 -15.56
N SER A 246 8.24 9.15 -15.16
CA SER A 246 9.27 8.63 -14.25
C SER A 246 9.79 7.23 -14.63
N GLY A 247 9.86 6.28 -13.68
CA GLY A 247 10.43 4.96 -13.92
C GLY A 247 9.59 4.14 -14.90
N THR A 248 8.28 4.36 -14.93
CA THR A 248 7.36 3.69 -15.84
C THR A 248 7.56 4.13 -17.30
N LEU A 249 7.68 5.43 -17.56
CA LEU A 249 8.01 5.97 -18.88
C LEU A 249 9.41 5.50 -19.32
N LEU A 250 10.39 5.53 -18.41
CA LEU A 250 11.76 5.11 -18.71
C LEU A 250 11.82 3.64 -19.14
N GLY A 251 11.14 2.75 -18.42
CA GLY A 251 11.02 1.33 -18.79
C GLY A 251 10.31 1.14 -20.13
N CYS A 252 9.20 1.85 -20.34
CA CYS A 252 8.45 1.86 -21.59
C CYS A 252 9.34 2.16 -22.80
N ILE A 253 10.12 3.25 -22.74
CA ILE A 253 10.96 3.69 -23.86
C ILE A 253 12.21 2.80 -24.05
N ARG A 254 12.88 2.41 -22.95
CA ARG A 254 14.18 1.73 -23.05
C ARG A 254 14.08 0.23 -23.27
N GLU A 255 13.13 -0.41 -22.61
CA GLU A 255 13.08 -1.87 -22.51
C GLU A 255 11.76 -2.44 -23.03
N ASN A 256 10.79 -1.59 -23.40
CA ASN A 256 9.42 -1.98 -23.74
C ASN A 256 8.80 -2.93 -22.69
N LYS A 257 9.19 -2.74 -21.43
CA LYS A 257 8.64 -3.41 -20.24
C LYS A 257 8.76 -2.47 -19.05
N LEU A 258 8.07 -2.80 -17.96
CA LEU A 258 8.27 -2.09 -16.71
C LEU A 258 9.65 -2.42 -16.13
N LEU A 259 10.30 -1.47 -15.47
CA LEU A 259 11.64 -1.68 -14.92
C LEU A 259 11.60 -2.72 -13.80
N GLY A 260 12.28 -3.86 -13.98
CA GLY A 260 12.23 -4.97 -13.01
C GLY A 260 12.80 -4.68 -11.61
N HIS A 261 13.48 -3.55 -11.43
CA HIS A 261 13.92 -3.05 -10.13
C HIS A 261 12.95 -2.03 -9.51
N ASP A 262 12.13 -1.38 -10.33
CA ASP A 262 11.12 -0.44 -9.91
C ASP A 262 9.83 -1.17 -9.58
N LYS A 263 9.31 -0.95 -8.38
CA LYS A 263 8.24 -1.80 -7.82
C LYS A 263 6.88 -1.15 -7.88
N ASP A 264 6.86 0.13 -8.22
CA ASP A 264 5.68 0.96 -8.27
C ASP A 264 5.50 1.46 -9.71
N ILE A 265 4.27 1.76 -10.09
CA ILE A 265 3.93 2.32 -11.41
C ILE A 265 3.73 3.83 -11.21
N ASP A 266 4.39 4.64 -12.01
CA ASP A 266 4.28 6.09 -11.98
C ASP A 266 3.44 6.60 -13.16
N ILE A 267 2.39 7.35 -12.86
CA ILE A 267 1.57 8.01 -13.87
C ILE A 267 1.28 9.46 -13.49
N GLY A 268 1.08 10.30 -14.51
CA GLY A 268 0.64 11.68 -14.38
C GLY A 268 -0.83 11.84 -14.76
N VAL A 269 -1.54 12.69 -14.02
CA VAL A 269 -2.85 13.26 -14.38
C VAL A 269 -2.76 14.77 -14.27
N TRP A 270 -3.61 15.51 -15.00
CA TRP A 270 -3.58 16.98 -14.97
C TRP A 270 -4.22 17.57 -13.71
N GLU A 271 -3.93 18.85 -13.46
CA GLU A 271 -4.39 19.61 -12.28
C GLU A 271 -5.90 19.86 -12.21
N ASP A 272 -6.65 19.45 -13.22
CA ASP A 272 -8.11 19.46 -13.21
C ASP A 272 -8.70 18.31 -12.36
N GLN A 273 -7.86 17.38 -11.89
CA GLN A 273 -8.24 16.32 -10.97
C GLN A 273 -7.82 16.64 -9.53
N THR A 274 -8.74 16.40 -8.59
CA THR A 274 -8.41 16.42 -7.16
C THR A 274 -8.10 15.02 -6.63
N LEU A 275 -7.35 14.93 -5.53
CA LEU A 275 -7.08 13.65 -4.88
C LEU A 275 -8.37 12.96 -4.43
N GLU A 276 -9.36 13.74 -3.97
CA GLU A 276 -10.67 13.23 -3.54
C GLU A 276 -11.42 12.58 -4.71
N ASN A 277 -11.44 13.22 -5.89
CA ASN A 277 -12.07 12.66 -7.08
C ASN A 277 -11.43 11.33 -7.48
N LEU A 278 -10.10 11.29 -7.54
CA LEU A 278 -9.35 10.07 -7.87
C LEU A 278 -9.58 8.98 -6.81
N GLN A 279 -9.57 9.32 -5.52
CA GLN A 279 -9.87 8.39 -4.45
C GLN A 279 -11.26 7.77 -4.62
N ASP A 280 -12.27 8.56 -4.96
CA ASP A 280 -13.63 8.07 -5.14
C ASP A 280 -13.79 7.13 -6.34
N ILE A 281 -13.05 7.39 -7.42
CA ILE A 281 -12.98 6.48 -8.58
C ILE A 281 -12.40 5.13 -8.14
N PHE A 282 -11.24 5.14 -7.49
CA PHE A 282 -10.53 3.90 -7.15
C PHE A 282 -11.18 3.14 -5.99
N ARG A 283 -11.85 3.82 -5.05
CA ARG A 283 -12.67 3.14 -4.01
C ARG A 283 -13.84 2.37 -4.59
N LYS A 284 -14.34 2.77 -5.77
CA LYS A 284 -15.45 2.11 -6.49
C LYS A 284 -14.96 1.09 -7.52
N SER A 285 -13.65 0.82 -7.58
CA SER A 285 -13.04 -0.04 -8.60
C SER A 285 -13.17 -1.54 -8.33
N GLY A 286 -13.40 -1.97 -7.08
CA GLY A 286 -13.35 -3.39 -6.73
C GLY A 286 -11.93 -3.99 -6.67
N CYS A 287 -10.92 -3.34 -7.23
CA CYS A 287 -9.58 -3.91 -7.39
C CYS A 287 -8.43 -3.06 -6.85
N PHE A 288 -8.71 -1.85 -6.33
CA PHE A 288 -7.71 -0.97 -5.73
C PHE A 288 -8.04 -0.61 -4.28
N TYR A 289 -6.99 -0.57 -3.46
CA TYR A 289 -6.98 0.08 -2.14
C TYR A 289 -6.38 1.48 -2.28
N THR A 290 -7.07 2.52 -1.78
CA THR A 290 -6.47 3.85 -1.63
C THR A 290 -5.59 3.88 -0.39
N LEU A 291 -4.33 4.30 -0.51
CA LEU A 291 -3.44 4.47 0.65
C LEU A 291 -3.63 5.86 1.30
N PRO A 292 -3.20 6.05 2.55
CA PRO A 292 -3.27 7.34 3.22
C PRO A 292 -2.54 8.43 2.42
N ILE A 293 -3.15 9.61 2.32
CA ILE A 293 -2.56 10.77 1.66
C ILE A 293 -1.49 11.37 2.58
N TYR A 294 -0.30 11.62 2.02
CA TYR A 294 0.83 12.25 2.72
C TYR A 294 1.33 13.54 2.06
N SER A 295 0.87 13.85 0.86
CA SER A 295 1.13 15.10 0.12
C SER A 295 -0.10 15.39 -0.75
N PRO A 296 -0.43 16.67 -0.99
CA PRO A 296 -1.57 17.06 -1.82
C PRO A 296 -1.35 16.77 -3.32
N ASP A 297 -0.13 16.46 -3.74
CA ASP A 297 0.26 16.36 -5.15
C ASP A 297 0.33 14.91 -5.66
N ILE A 298 0.11 13.93 -4.78
CA ILE A 298 0.24 12.51 -5.11
C ILE A 298 -0.83 11.65 -4.41
N LEU A 299 -1.56 10.86 -5.21
CA LEU A 299 -2.36 9.76 -4.70
C LEU A 299 -1.62 8.44 -4.90
N VAL A 300 -1.51 7.65 -3.85
CA VAL A 300 -0.97 6.29 -3.95
C VAL A 300 -2.11 5.28 -3.82
N ILE A 301 -2.24 4.39 -4.79
CA ILE A 301 -3.18 3.27 -4.75
C ILE A 301 -2.42 1.94 -4.83
N ARG A 302 -3.02 0.87 -4.30
CA ARG A 302 -2.46 -0.47 -4.40
C ARG A 302 -3.48 -1.43 -4.98
N HIS A 303 -3.14 -2.06 -6.09
CA HIS A 303 -3.96 -3.11 -6.68
C HIS A 303 -4.03 -4.34 -5.76
N VAL A 304 -5.12 -5.10 -5.81
CA VAL A 304 -5.33 -6.30 -4.98
C VAL A 304 -4.26 -7.38 -5.17
N ASN A 305 -3.58 -7.40 -6.32
CA ASN A 305 -2.45 -8.31 -6.58
C ASN A 305 -1.12 -7.88 -5.90
N GLY A 306 -1.09 -6.69 -5.30
CA GLY A 306 0.02 -6.16 -4.52
C GLY A 306 0.83 -5.04 -5.17
N ILE A 307 0.59 -4.69 -6.44
CA ILE A 307 1.31 -3.61 -7.14
C ILE A 307 0.81 -2.24 -6.69
N THR A 308 1.75 -1.33 -6.39
CA THR A 308 1.44 0.07 -6.05
C THR A 308 1.47 0.92 -7.32
N ILE A 309 0.61 1.94 -7.37
CA ILE A 309 0.60 2.95 -8.42
C ILE A 309 0.62 4.32 -7.76
N ASP A 310 1.61 5.12 -8.12
CA ASP A 310 1.81 6.50 -7.74
C ASP A 310 1.22 7.40 -8.83
N ILE A 311 0.18 8.16 -8.46
CA ILE A 311 -0.58 9.04 -9.34
C ILE A 311 -0.24 10.48 -8.98
N PHE A 312 0.55 11.11 -9.84
CA PHE A 312 1.05 12.47 -9.63
C PHE A 312 0.15 13.50 -10.32
N ILE A 313 -0.28 14.51 -9.57
CA ILE A 313 -0.93 15.68 -10.15
C ILE A 313 0.13 16.53 -10.85
N HIS A 314 -0.06 16.76 -12.13
CA HIS A 314 0.77 17.62 -12.96
C HIS A 314 0.10 18.96 -13.13
N TYR A 315 0.83 20.02 -12.83
CA TYR A 315 0.38 21.40 -12.88
C TYR A 315 1.01 22.10 -14.07
N ARG A 316 0.15 22.78 -14.84
CA ARG A 316 0.58 23.60 -15.97
C ARG A 316 0.72 25.06 -15.54
N GLU A 317 1.92 25.60 -15.67
CA GLU A 317 2.20 27.04 -15.59
C GLU A 317 2.65 27.57 -16.95
N GLN A 318 2.73 28.90 -17.10
CA GLN A 318 2.96 29.55 -18.39
C GLN A 318 4.22 29.04 -19.13
N ASN A 319 5.31 28.80 -18.40
CA ASN A 319 6.61 28.41 -18.97
C ASN A 319 7.19 27.12 -18.38
N SER A 320 6.50 26.46 -17.46
CA SER A 320 6.99 25.26 -16.80
C SER A 320 5.81 24.41 -16.35
N TYR A 321 5.89 23.11 -16.58
CA TYR A 321 5.00 22.16 -15.95
C TYR A 321 5.73 21.55 -14.76
N TRP A 322 5.01 21.19 -13.71
CA TRP A 322 5.62 20.55 -12.55
C TRP A 322 4.70 19.51 -11.93
N HIS A 323 5.31 18.53 -11.27
CA HIS A 323 4.64 17.59 -10.40
C HIS A 323 5.49 17.39 -9.14
N ALA A 324 4.89 16.89 -8.07
CA ALA A 324 5.60 16.70 -6.81
C ALA A 324 5.20 15.41 -6.13
N GLY A 325 6.18 14.81 -5.45
CA GLY A 325 5.96 13.81 -4.42
C GLY A 325 6.17 14.44 -3.05
N LYS A 326 6.20 13.60 -2.01
CA LYS A 326 6.37 14.08 -0.63
C LYS A 326 7.65 14.91 -0.37
N LYS A 327 8.72 14.67 -1.12
CA LYS A 327 10.06 15.23 -0.83
C LYS A 327 10.70 15.99 -2.00
N THR A 328 10.15 15.82 -3.20
CA THR A 328 10.80 16.27 -4.42
C THR A 328 9.74 16.86 -5.33
N LYS A 329 10.07 17.99 -5.93
CA LYS A 329 9.29 18.67 -6.96
C LYS A 329 10.12 18.62 -8.24
N TRP A 330 9.50 18.17 -9.31
CA TRP A 330 10.10 18.04 -10.63
C TRP A 330 9.52 19.09 -11.55
N HIS A 331 10.38 19.68 -12.39
CA HIS A 331 10.00 20.67 -13.37
C HIS A 331 10.33 20.14 -14.76
N SER A 332 9.42 20.38 -15.70
CA SER A 332 9.61 20.05 -17.09
C SER A 332 9.21 21.24 -17.95
N SER A 333 9.80 21.33 -19.14
CA SER A 333 9.32 22.24 -20.18
C SER A 333 7.90 21.84 -20.60
N PRO A 334 7.03 22.79 -21.03
CA PRO A 334 5.71 22.45 -21.56
C PRO A 334 5.80 21.39 -22.68
N PHE A 335 4.96 20.34 -22.59
CA PHE A 335 5.00 19.21 -23.52
C PHE A 335 3.62 18.81 -24.04
N GLU A 336 3.61 18.27 -25.25
CA GLU A 336 2.46 17.60 -25.83
C GLU A 336 2.47 16.10 -25.48
N LEU A 337 1.29 15.48 -25.49
CA LEU A 337 1.14 14.04 -25.30
C LEU A 337 0.87 13.33 -26.63
N ILE A 338 1.46 12.14 -26.81
CA ILE A 338 1.19 11.25 -27.94
C ILE A 338 0.78 9.86 -27.44
N GLN A 339 0.01 9.14 -28.24
CA GLN A 339 -0.29 7.73 -27.98
C GLN A 339 0.94 6.87 -28.30
N HIS A 340 1.26 5.93 -27.41
CA HIS A 340 2.35 4.99 -27.57
C HIS A 340 1.90 3.58 -27.18
N PRO A 341 2.18 2.55 -28.01
CA PRO A 341 1.90 1.17 -27.66
C PRO A 341 2.87 0.72 -26.56
N PHE A 342 2.35 0.17 -25.47
CA PHE A 342 3.15 -0.37 -24.39
C PHE A 342 2.41 -1.53 -23.74
N LEU A 343 3.10 -2.66 -23.52
CA LEU A 343 2.47 -3.92 -23.11
C LEU A 343 1.32 -4.26 -24.08
N GLU A 344 0.12 -4.56 -23.58
CA GLU A 344 -1.05 -4.92 -24.39
C GLU A 344 -2.02 -3.74 -24.67
N ASN A 345 -1.58 -2.49 -24.43
CA ASN A 345 -2.45 -1.31 -24.51
C ASN A 345 -1.74 -0.11 -25.17
N HIS A 346 -2.48 0.98 -25.33
CA HIS A 346 -1.95 2.29 -25.73
C HIS A 346 -2.09 3.28 -24.58
N TYR A 347 -1.02 4.05 -24.35
CA TYR A 347 -0.93 5.03 -23.26
C TYR A 347 -0.43 6.36 -23.80
N LEU A 348 -0.80 7.46 -23.14
CA LEU A 348 -0.22 8.75 -23.43
C LEU A 348 1.20 8.84 -22.83
N ILE A 349 2.12 9.42 -23.58
CA ILE A 349 3.47 9.75 -23.12
C ILE A 349 3.85 11.16 -23.60
N PRO A 350 4.80 11.86 -22.96
CA PRO A 350 5.38 13.08 -23.49
C PRO A 350 5.96 12.85 -24.89
N LYS A 351 5.58 13.70 -25.86
CA LYS A 351 6.04 13.62 -27.26
C LYS A 351 7.55 13.67 -27.40
N ASN A 352 8.18 14.54 -26.60
CA ASN A 352 9.63 14.60 -26.45
C ASN A 352 10.03 13.93 -25.13
N TYR A 353 9.87 12.61 -25.07
CA TYR A 353 10.15 11.82 -23.88
C TYR A 353 11.64 11.89 -23.47
N ASP A 354 12.57 12.08 -24.41
CA ASP A 354 14.00 12.22 -24.10
C ASP A 354 14.28 13.50 -23.31
N LEU A 355 13.70 14.63 -23.72
CA LEU A 355 13.79 15.88 -22.97
C LEU A 355 13.12 15.76 -21.59
N TYR A 356 11.88 15.25 -21.55
CA TYR A 356 11.14 15.07 -20.30
C TYR A 356 11.89 14.21 -19.28
N LEU A 357 12.47 13.08 -19.71
CA LEU A 357 13.26 12.21 -18.84
C LEU A 357 14.59 12.87 -18.43
N THR A 358 15.24 13.60 -19.34
CA THR A 358 16.49 14.32 -19.07
C THR A 358 16.30 15.44 -18.05
N GLU A 359 15.19 16.18 -18.12
CA GLU A 359 14.85 17.23 -17.15
C GLU A 359 14.61 16.64 -15.74
N ASN A 360 14.05 15.43 -15.66
CA ASN A 360 13.72 14.78 -14.39
C ASN A 360 14.87 13.98 -13.76
N TYR A 361 15.77 13.40 -14.58
CA TYR A 361 16.86 12.52 -14.12
C TYR A 361 18.28 13.03 -14.42
N GLY A 362 18.41 14.10 -15.21
CA GLY A 362 19.68 14.61 -15.74
C GLY A 362 20.18 13.84 -16.97
N GLN A 363 21.22 14.39 -17.62
CA GLN A 363 21.82 13.89 -18.89
C GLN A 363 22.44 12.48 -18.86
N ARG A 364 22.39 11.77 -17.73
CA ARG A 364 23.14 10.51 -17.54
C ARG A 364 22.58 9.31 -18.33
N LEU A 365 21.63 9.54 -19.23
CA LEU A 365 20.84 8.52 -19.94
C LEU A 365 21.52 7.94 -21.20
N GLU A 366 22.60 8.53 -21.71
CA GLU A 366 23.21 8.10 -22.99
C GLU A 366 24.16 6.88 -22.90
N ASN A 367 24.70 6.53 -21.72
CA ASN A 367 25.81 5.57 -21.64
C ASN A 367 25.44 4.08 -21.50
N SER A 368 24.21 3.68 -21.82
CA SER A 368 23.82 2.25 -21.75
C SER A 368 23.48 1.60 -23.09
N LYS A 369 23.59 2.34 -24.21
CA LYS A 369 23.43 1.76 -25.56
C LYS A 369 24.73 1.19 -26.16
N ASN A 370 25.90 1.39 -25.51
CA ASN A 370 27.21 1.05 -26.07
C ASN A 370 28.05 0.08 -25.23
N GLN A 371 27.43 -0.94 -24.62
CA GLN A 371 28.17 -2.13 -24.18
C GLN A 371 27.31 -3.38 -24.47
N LEU A 372 27.36 -3.80 -25.75
CA LEU A 372 27.06 -5.17 -26.18
C LEU A 372 28.27 -6.05 -25.94
#